data_AF-A0A2V8EHX0-F1
#
_entry.id   AF-A0A2V8EHX0-F1
#
_cell.length_a   1.000
_cell.length_b   1.000
_cell.length_c   1.000
_cell.angle_alpha   90.00
_cell.angle_beta   90.00
_cell.angle_gamma   90.00
#
_symmetry.space_group_name_H-M   'P 1'
#
loop_
_entity.id
_entity.type
_entity.pdbx_description
1 polymer ?
#
loop_
_entity_poly.entity_id
_entity_poly.type
_entity_poly.pdbx_seq_one_letter_code
_entity_poly.pdbx_strand_id
1 'polypeptide(L)'
;MPFASLALHPDLLKGLKDLGFTRPTAIQADAIPLALGGRDLLACAVTGSGKTAAFLLPILHRLIPEPRGTTRALVLTPTRELAAQIVEDLDDLAVHTPISAAAVFGGVGMGPQEHAFRSGVDVIVGTPGRLLDHFTRPYAKLAGLRY
;
A
#
# COMPACT_ATOMS: atom_id res chain seq x y z
N MET A 1 3.55 -6.57 -22.55
CA MET A 1 4.74 -6.25 -21.72
C MET A 1 4.69 -7.12 -20.47
N PRO A 2 5.73 -7.88 -20.09
CA PRO A 2 5.76 -8.62 -18.82
C PRO A 2 6.05 -7.70 -17.62
N PHE A 3 5.71 -8.11 -16.39
CA PHE A 3 6.08 -7.35 -15.18
C PHE A 3 7.59 -7.14 -15.03
N ALA A 4 8.39 -8.13 -15.47
CA ALA A 4 9.85 -8.07 -15.40
C ALA A 4 10.46 -6.88 -16.15
N SER A 5 9.76 -6.29 -17.12
CA SER A 5 10.24 -5.10 -17.84
C SER A 5 9.89 -3.77 -17.16
N LEU A 6 9.16 -3.77 -16.04
CA LEU A 6 8.78 -2.56 -15.30
C LEU A 6 9.85 -2.10 -14.28
N ALA A 7 11.03 -2.74 -14.26
CA ALA A 7 12.16 -2.42 -13.37
C ALA A 7 11.79 -2.35 -11.87
N LEU A 8 10.83 -3.18 -11.44
CA LEU A 8 10.43 -3.31 -10.04
C LEU A 8 11.53 -4.00 -9.20
N HIS A 9 11.41 -3.87 -7.87
CA HIS A 9 12.36 -4.52 -6.96
C HIS A 9 12.29 -6.04 -7.14
N PRO A 10 13.42 -6.78 -7.13
CA PRO A 10 13.43 -8.22 -7.35
C PRO A 10 12.49 -9.01 -6.42
N ASP A 11 12.37 -8.61 -5.16
CA ASP A 11 11.46 -9.26 -4.20
C ASP A 11 9.98 -9.09 -4.54
N LEU A 12 9.60 -7.95 -5.13
CA LEU A 12 8.22 -7.75 -5.63
C LEU A 12 7.96 -8.59 -6.87
N LEU A 13 8.95 -8.74 -7.75
CA LEU A 13 8.83 -9.64 -8.90
C LEU A 13 8.67 -11.10 -8.45
N LYS A 14 9.31 -11.49 -7.34
CA LYS A 14 9.12 -12.81 -6.73
C LYS A 14 7.70 -12.97 -6.17
N GLY A 15 7.17 -11.99 -5.44
CA GLY A 15 5.79 -12.00 -4.96
C GLY A 15 4.76 -12.10 -6.09
N LEU A 16 4.93 -11.29 -7.15
CA LEU A 16 4.12 -11.37 -8.36
C LEU A 16 4.15 -12.75 -9.03
N LYS A 17 5.33 -13.40 -9.05
CA LYS A 17 5.47 -14.76 -9.60
C LYS A 17 4.71 -15.78 -8.78
N ASP A 18 4.77 -15.71 -7.45
CA ASP A 18 4.07 -16.63 -6.55
C ASP A 18 2.54 -16.48 -6.66
N LEU A 19 2.06 -15.26 -6.90
CA LEU A 19 0.65 -14.97 -7.21
C LEU A 19 0.23 -15.38 -8.64
N GLY A 20 1.16 -15.85 -9.46
CA GLY A 20 0.89 -16.22 -10.86
C GLY A 20 0.66 -15.03 -11.79
N PHE A 21 1.06 -13.81 -11.40
CA PHE A 21 0.88 -12.61 -12.21
C PHE A 21 1.94 -12.56 -13.32
N THR A 22 1.53 -12.90 -14.54
CA THR A 22 2.45 -12.97 -15.68
C THR A 22 2.53 -11.68 -16.48
N ARG A 23 1.43 -10.93 -16.58
CA ARG A 23 1.31 -9.68 -17.35
C ARG A 23 0.47 -8.66 -16.59
N PRO A 24 0.86 -7.37 -16.63
CA PRO A 24 0.06 -6.30 -16.04
C PRO A 24 -1.25 -6.16 -16.81
N THR A 25 -2.32 -5.80 -16.09
CA THR A 25 -3.58 -5.34 -16.68
C THR A 25 -3.39 -3.97 -17.36
N ALA A 26 -4.37 -3.50 -18.14
CA ALA A 26 -4.27 -2.21 -18.83
C ALA A 26 -3.94 -1.05 -17.88
N ILE A 27 -4.68 -0.93 -16.77
CA ILE A 27 -4.43 0.15 -15.79
C ILE A 27 -3.05 0.04 -15.13
N GLN A 28 -2.54 -1.17 -14.93
CA GLN A 28 -1.21 -1.39 -14.36
C GLN A 28 -0.10 -1.02 -15.37
N ALA A 29 -0.26 -1.41 -16.63
CA ALA A 29 0.68 -1.08 -17.69
C ALA A 29 0.81 0.43 -17.91
N ASP A 30 -0.31 1.16 -17.78
CA ASP A 30 -0.33 2.62 -17.95
C ASP A 30 0.16 3.35 -16.69
N ALA A 31 -0.28 2.93 -15.50
CA ALA A 31 -0.01 3.66 -14.26
C ALA A 31 1.37 3.39 -13.66
N ILE A 32 1.85 2.14 -13.65
CA ILE A 32 3.07 1.76 -12.93
C ILE A 32 4.30 2.53 -13.43
N PRO A 33 4.59 2.62 -14.75
CA PRO A 33 5.75 3.37 -15.23
C PRO A 33 5.72 4.85 -14.84
N LEU A 34 4.54 5.48 -14.90
CA LEU A 34 4.36 6.88 -14.57
C LEU A 34 4.56 7.13 -13.06
N ALA A 35 4.00 6.25 -12.22
CA ALA A 35 4.15 6.31 -10.77
C ALA A 35 5.61 6.10 -10.35
N LEU A 36 6.31 5.11 -10.94
CA LEU A 36 7.76 4.89 -10.76
C LEU A 36 8.60 6.09 -11.21
N GLY A 37 8.11 6.87 -12.18
CA GLY A 37 8.68 8.15 -12.60
C GLY A 37 8.42 9.32 -11.65
N GLY A 38 7.62 9.14 -10.60
CA GLY A 38 7.41 10.15 -9.53
C GLY A 38 6.30 11.13 -9.86
N ARG A 39 5.40 10.75 -10.76
CA ARG A 39 4.28 11.57 -11.20
C ARG A 39 3.06 11.31 -10.32
N ASP A 40 2.34 12.37 -10.01
CA ASP A 40 0.98 12.28 -9.49
C ASP A 40 0.04 11.80 -10.59
N LEU A 41 -0.89 10.90 -10.23
CA LEU A 41 -1.77 10.23 -11.19
C LEU A 41 -3.23 10.35 -10.80
N LEU A 42 -4.06 10.61 -11.81
CA LEU A 42 -5.50 10.37 -11.77
C LEU A 42 -5.81 9.19 -12.69
N ALA A 43 -6.38 8.12 -12.15
CA ALA A 43 -6.64 6.89 -12.89
C ALA A 43 -8.13 6.52 -12.84
N CYS A 44 -8.77 6.46 -14.01
CA CYS A 44 -10.17 6.07 -14.14
C CYS A 44 -10.26 4.62 -14.66
N ALA A 45 -10.67 3.69 -13.81
CA ALA A 45 -10.89 2.30 -14.21
C ALA A 45 -11.98 1.63 -13.37
N VAL A 46 -12.64 0.62 -13.93
CA VAL A 46 -13.69 -0.16 -13.26
C VAL A 46 -13.12 -1.03 -12.12
N THR A 47 -13.95 -1.39 -11.14
CA THR A 47 -13.57 -2.34 -10.07
C THR A 47 -13.14 -3.68 -10.67
N GLY A 48 -12.17 -4.35 -10.04
CA GLY A 48 -11.60 -5.60 -10.55
C GLY A 48 -10.57 -5.44 -11.68
N SER A 49 -10.27 -4.22 -12.13
CA SER A 49 -9.28 -3.99 -13.20
C SER A 49 -7.81 -4.12 -12.76
N GLY A 50 -7.54 -4.46 -11.50
CA GLY A 50 -6.18 -4.55 -10.95
C GLY A 50 -5.60 -3.23 -10.42
N LYS A 51 -6.45 -2.27 -10.04
CA LYS A 51 -6.03 -0.96 -9.51
C LYS A 51 -5.15 -1.06 -8.26
N THR A 52 -5.40 -2.01 -7.37
CA THR A 52 -4.65 -2.14 -6.11
C THR A 52 -3.16 -2.34 -6.36
N ALA A 53 -2.79 -3.35 -7.14
CA ALA A 53 -1.40 -3.55 -7.53
C ALA A 53 -0.83 -2.39 -8.37
N ALA A 54 -1.67 -1.67 -9.13
CA ALA A 54 -1.22 -0.53 -9.94
C ALA A 54 -0.63 0.62 -9.10
N PHE A 55 -1.19 0.89 -7.91
CA PHE A 55 -0.62 1.89 -6.99
C PHE A 55 0.30 1.28 -5.92
N LEU A 56 0.05 0.04 -5.48
CA LEU A 56 0.88 -0.59 -4.45
C LEU A 56 2.29 -0.90 -4.95
N LEU A 57 2.44 -1.50 -6.13
CA LEU A 57 3.76 -1.88 -6.66
C LEU A 57 4.77 -0.71 -6.71
N PRO A 58 4.44 0.48 -7.23
CA PRO A 58 5.37 1.60 -7.23
C PRO A 58 5.64 2.15 -5.82
N ILE A 59 4.64 2.17 -4.92
CA ILE A 59 4.83 2.58 -3.51
C ILE A 59 5.80 1.61 -2.83
N LEU A 60 5.50 0.31 -2.87
CA LEU A 60 6.33 -0.74 -2.25
C LEU A 60 7.76 -0.71 -2.80
N HIS A 61 7.93 -0.59 -4.13
CA HIS A 61 9.24 -0.48 -4.75
C HIS A 61 10.09 0.64 -4.14
N ARG A 62 9.48 1.80 -3.86
CA ARG A 62 10.18 2.93 -3.25
C ARG A 62 10.37 2.81 -1.75
N LEU A 63 9.51 2.08 -1.04
CA LEU A 63 9.61 1.90 0.40
C LEU A 63 10.66 0.86 0.81
N ILE A 64 10.96 -0.12 -0.05
CA ILE A 64 11.92 -1.20 0.23
C ILE A 64 13.33 -0.66 0.60
N PRO A 65 13.96 0.24 -0.19
CA PRO A 65 15.32 0.70 0.11
C PRO A 65 15.39 1.78 1.21
N GLU A 66 14.24 2.31 1.65
CA GLU A 66 14.19 3.44 2.57
C GLU A 66 14.24 3.00 4.04
N PRO A 67 14.76 3.85 4.95
CA PRO A 67 14.73 3.59 6.38
C PRO A 67 13.30 3.32 6.89
N ARG A 68 13.19 2.43 7.88
CA ARG A 68 11.94 1.95 8.48
C ARG A 68 11.75 2.50 9.90
N GLY A 69 10.60 2.20 10.51
CA GLY A 69 10.27 2.59 11.89
C GLY A 69 9.33 3.79 12.01
N THR A 70 8.73 4.19 10.89
CA THR A 70 7.66 5.19 10.82
C THR A 70 6.72 4.80 9.68
N THR A 71 5.48 5.28 9.74
CA THR A 71 4.57 5.22 8.59
C THR A 71 5.05 6.14 7.49
N ARG A 72 5.13 5.59 6.27
CA ARG A 72 5.71 6.21 5.07
C ARG A 72 4.72 6.28 3.91
N ALA A 73 3.65 5.48 3.93
CA ALA A 73 2.54 5.59 2.99
C ALA A 73 1.17 5.52 3.69
N LEU A 74 0.20 6.27 3.17
CA LEU A 74 -1.19 6.27 3.61
C LEU A 74 -2.14 6.02 2.43
N VAL A 75 -2.94 4.95 2.51
CA VAL A 75 -3.98 4.66 1.54
C VAL A 75 -5.35 4.94 2.18
N LEU A 76 -6.10 5.88 1.60
CA LEU A 76 -7.46 6.18 2.04
C LEU A 76 -8.48 5.37 1.25
N THR A 77 -9.45 4.82 1.96
CA THR A 77 -10.51 3.98 1.37
C THR A 77 -11.86 4.23 2.06
N PRO A 78 -12.99 4.13 1.34
CA PRO A 78 -14.30 4.46 1.90
C PRO A 78 -14.84 3.39 2.88
N THR A 79 -14.42 2.14 2.76
CA THR A 79 -15.00 1.02 3.52
C THR A 79 -13.94 0.20 4.25
N ARG A 80 -14.38 -0.46 5.33
CA ARG A 80 -13.55 -1.36 6.11
C ARG A 80 -13.09 -2.56 5.29
N GLU A 81 -14.00 -3.12 4.50
CA GLU A 81 -13.78 -4.31 3.70
C GLU A 81 -12.73 -4.04 2.63
N LEU A 82 -12.77 -2.87 1.98
CA LEU A 82 -11.75 -2.47 1.02
C LEU A 82 -10.41 -2.16 1.71
N ALA A 83 -10.40 -1.63 2.94
CA ALA A 83 -9.17 -1.45 3.71
C ALA A 83 -8.48 -2.78 4.00
N ALA A 84 -9.25 -3.78 4.47
CA ALA A 84 -8.72 -5.12 4.72
C ALA A 84 -8.19 -5.76 3.43
N GLN A 85 -8.95 -5.70 2.34
CA GLN A 85 -8.53 -6.26 1.04
C GLN A 85 -7.23 -5.64 0.53
N ILE A 86 -7.05 -4.32 0.67
CA ILE A 86 -5.81 -3.67 0.21
C ILE A 86 -4.61 -4.10 1.08
N VAL A 87 -4.80 -4.34 2.38
CA VAL A 87 -3.73 -4.85 3.25
C VAL A 87 -3.38 -6.29 2.87
N GLU A 88 -4.38 -7.15 2.61
CA GLU A 88 -4.15 -8.52 2.12
C GLU A 88 -3.38 -8.51 0.79
N ASP A 89 -3.84 -7.70 -0.19
CA ASP A 89 -3.16 -7.54 -1.48
C ASP A 89 -1.71 -7.03 -1.29
N LEU A 90 -1.49 -6.14 -0.31
CA LEU A 90 -0.17 -5.63 0.02
C LEU A 90 0.73 -6.73 0.59
N ASP A 91 0.26 -7.48 1.58
CA ASP A 91 1.02 -8.54 2.23
C ASP A 91 1.40 -9.63 1.21
N ASP A 92 0.50 -9.97 0.30
CA ASP A 92 0.73 -10.90 -0.80
C ASP A 92 1.79 -10.39 -1.79
N LEU A 93 1.68 -9.14 -2.23
CA LEU A 93 2.65 -8.52 -3.15
C LEU A 93 4.02 -8.34 -2.51
N ALA A 94 4.05 -8.07 -1.20
CA ALA A 94 5.24 -7.72 -0.43
C ALA A 94 5.82 -8.89 0.37
N VAL A 95 5.33 -10.12 0.16
CA VAL A 95 5.64 -11.32 0.97
C VAL A 95 7.15 -11.62 1.11
N HIS A 96 7.97 -11.21 0.13
CA HIS A 96 9.43 -11.37 0.16
C HIS A 96 10.18 -10.12 0.61
N THR A 97 9.48 -9.14 1.19
CA THR A 97 10.04 -7.87 1.65
C THR A 97 9.79 -7.73 3.15
N PRO A 98 10.54 -6.86 3.85
CA PRO A 98 10.21 -6.59 5.24
C PRO A 98 8.98 -5.69 5.41
N ILE A 99 8.38 -5.14 4.33
CA ILE A 99 7.29 -4.14 4.43
C ILE A 99 6.13 -4.66 5.26
N SER A 100 5.66 -3.80 6.15
CA SER A 100 4.55 -4.03 7.07
C SER A 100 3.42 -3.05 6.80
N ALA A 101 2.18 -3.51 6.95
CA ALA A 101 1.01 -2.69 6.81
C ALA A 101 0.01 -2.92 7.96
N ALA A 102 -0.90 -1.97 8.15
CA ALA A 102 -2.04 -2.15 9.05
C ALA A 102 -3.30 -1.48 8.49
N ALA A 103 -4.44 -2.12 8.75
CA ALA A 103 -5.74 -1.56 8.44
C ALA A 103 -6.30 -0.74 9.62
N VAL A 104 -6.80 0.47 9.33
CA VAL A 104 -7.30 1.42 10.33
C VAL A 104 -8.73 1.83 9.99
N PHE A 105 -9.71 1.24 10.68
CA PHE A 105 -11.14 1.46 10.41
C PHE A 105 -12.04 1.29 11.65
N GLY A 106 -13.26 1.81 11.53
CA GLY A 106 -14.31 1.77 12.55
C GLY A 106 -14.85 0.37 12.88
N GLY A 107 -15.59 0.24 13.98
CA GLY A 107 -16.30 -1.01 14.32
C GLY A 107 -15.44 -2.11 14.95
N VAL A 108 -14.14 -1.87 15.16
CA VAL A 108 -13.24 -2.75 15.92
C VAL A 108 -12.45 -1.94 16.96
N GLY A 109 -11.83 -2.64 17.92
CA GLY A 109 -11.06 -2.04 19.00
C GLY A 109 -9.90 -1.17 18.52
N MET A 110 -9.59 -0.11 19.27
CA MET A 110 -8.51 0.83 18.96
C MET A 110 -7.11 0.24 19.21
N GLY A 111 -6.97 -0.71 20.14
CA GLY A 111 -5.69 -1.20 20.62
C GLY A 111 -4.73 -1.71 19.52
N PRO A 112 -5.15 -2.63 18.63
CA PRO A 112 -4.30 -3.09 17.52
C PRO A 112 -3.88 -1.96 16.57
N GLN A 113 -4.79 -1.01 16.31
CA GLN A 113 -4.52 0.13 15.42
C GLN A 113 -3.55 1.13 16.07
N GLU A 114 -3.71 1.39 17.38
CA GLU A 114 -2.76 2.17 18.16
C GLU A 114 -1.37 1.51 18.15
N HIS A 115 -1.31 0.19 18.33
CA HIS A 115 -0.05 -0.54 18.26
C HIS A 115 0.65 -0.35 16.91
N ALA A 116 -0.11 -0.42 15.80
CA ALA A 116 0.44 -0.19 14.46
C ALA A 116 1.05 1.21 14.27
N PHE A 117 0.40 2.26 14.80
CA PHE A 117 0.98 3.61 14.79
C PHE A 117 2.27 3.67 15.63
N ARG A 118 2.28 3.06 16.82
CA ARG A 118 3.42 3.09 17.74
C ARG A 118 4.61 2.27 17.26
N SER A 119 4.35 1.13 16.60
CA SER A 119 5.40 0.29 16.01
C SER A 119 5.95 0.89 14.71
N GLY A 120 5.26 1.87 14.13
CA GLY A 120 5.69 2.56 12.92
C GLY A 120 5.60 1.65 11.70
N VAL A 121 4.47 0.94 11.52
CA VAL A 121 4.20 0.16 10.30
C VAL A 121 4.38 1.04 9.08
N ASP A 122 4.91 0.45 8.00
CA ASP A 122 5.36 1.21 6.83
C ASP A 122 4.19 1.83 6.07
N VAL A 123 3.07 1.11 5.98
CA VAL A 123 1.87 1.52 5.25
C VAL A 123 0.64 1.45 6.16
N ILE A 124 -0.13 2.53 6.20
CA ILE A 124 -1.45 2.51 6.82
C ILE A 124 -2.50 2.56 5.71
N VAL A 125 -3.46 1.64 5.77
CA VAL A 125 -4.64 1.65 4.91
C VAL A 125 -5.84 1.92 5.79
N GLY A 126 -6.59 3.00 5.58
CA GLY A 126 -7.63 3.35 6.52
C GLY A 126 -8.82 4.12 5.98
N THR A 127 -9.89 4.07 6.76
CA THR A 127 -11.09 4.88 6.51
C THR A 127 -10.95 6.25 7.17
N PRO A 128 -11.42 7.34 6.52
CA PRO A 128 -11.19 8.70 7.01
C PRO A 128 -11.66 8.91 8.46
N GLY A 129 -12.86 8.42 8.82
CA GLY A 129 -13.42 8.61 10.16
C GLY A 129 -12.52 8.04 11.27
N ARG A 130 -12.06 6.79 11.13
CA ARG A 130 -11.21 6.18 12.16
C ARG A 130 -9.81 6.79 12.21
N LEU A 131 -9.25 7.18 11.06
CA LEU A 131 -7.98 7.89 11.04
C LEU A 131 -8.07 9.21 11.81
N LEU A 132 -9.16 9.96 11.62
CA LEU A 132 -9.40 11.19 12.38
C LEU A 132 -9.51 10.92 13.90
N ASP A 133 -10.19 9.85 14.31
CA ASP A 133 -10.23 9.44 15.72
C ASP A 133 -8.83 9.24 16.29
N HIS A 134 -7.95 8.54 15.56
CA HIS A 134 -6.57 8.31 15.97
C HIS A 134 -5.73 9.59 15.97
N PHE A 135 -5.90 10.48 14.99
CA PHE A 135 -5.13 11.73 14.89
C PHE A 135 -5.41 12.71 16.03
N THR A 136 -6.50 12.53 16.78
CA THR A 136 -6.69 13.25 18.06
C THR A 136 -5.71 12.83 19.16
N ARG A 137 -4.98 11.73 18.96
CA ARG A 137 -4.06 11.15 19.94
C ARG A 137 -2.60 11.45 19.57
N PRO A 138 -1.72 11.69 20.56
CA PRO A 138 -0.33 12.07 20.31
C PRO A 138 0.52 10.98 19.66
N TYR A 139 0.08 9.72 19.66
CA TYR A 139 0.81 8.60 19.04
C TYR A 139 0.62 8.52 17.53
N ALA A 140 -0.46 9.06 16.98
CA ALA A 140 -0.85 8.85 15.58
C ALA A 140 -0.21 9.90 14.66
N LYS A 141 1.11 10.07 14.77
CA LYS A 141 1.87 11.02 13.94
C LYS A 141 2.32 10.35 12.65
N LEU A 142 2.17 11.07 11.55
CA LEU A 142 2.61 10.65 10.21
C LEU A 142 3.82 11.47 9.73
N ALA A 143 4.81 11.70 10.61
CA ALA A 143 5.95 12.57 10.30
C ALA A 143 6.85 12.03 9.17
N GLY A 144 6.83 10.72 8.91
CA GLY A 144 7.59 10.08 7.84
C GLY A 144 6.82 9.87 6.54
N LEU A 145 5.60 10.39 6.42
CA LEU A 145 4.73 10.16 5.27
C LEU A 145 5.33 10.72 3.98
N ARG A 146 5.39 9.90 2.93
CA ARG A 146 5.85 10.27 1.59
C ARG A 146 4.83 9.98 0.50
N TYR A 147 3.95 9.01 0.71
CA TYR A 147 2.95 8.55 -0.26
C TYR A 147 1.56 8.48 0.34
#